data_AF-A0A941PFV1-F1
#
_entry.id   AF-A0A941PFV1-F1
#
_cell.length_a   1.000
_cell.length_b   1.000
_cell.length_c   1.000
_cell.angle_alpha   90.00
_cell.angle_beta   90.00
_cell.angle_gamma   90.00
#
_symmetry.space_group_name_H-M   'P 1'
#
loop_
_entity.id
_entity.type
_entity.pdbx_description
1 polymer ?
#
loop_
_entity_poly.entity_id
_entity_poly.type
_entity_poly.pdbx_seq_one_letter_code
_entity_poly.pdbx_strand_id
1 'polypeptide(L)' 'IRGLEDARNVEGVEIFHAGTKRDSDGLLRAAGGRVRNVTAAGDTLKDAVARAYMAVNLIDWPGGFCRRDIGWRALS' A
#
# COMPACT_ATOMS: atom_id res chain seq x y z
N ILE A 1 -7.16 -8.75 4.94
CA ILE A 1 -6.56 -7.45 4.53
C ILE A 1 -7.73 -6.51 4.28
N ARG A 2 -7.87 -5.46 5.09
CA ARG A 2 -9.02 -4.53 5.08
C ARG A 2 -8.54 -3.10 4.78
N GLY A 3 -9.47 -2.14 4.62
CA GLY A 3 -9.16 -0.72 4.38
C GLY A 3 -8.61 -0.40 2.98
N LEU A 4 -8.69 -1.34 2.03
CA LEU A 4 -8.12 -1.17 0.69
C LEU A 4 -8.88 -0.17 -0.17
N GLU A 5 -10.17 0.03 0.09
CA GLU A 5 -10.99 0.98 -0.64
C GLU A 5 -10.63 2.42 -0.26
N ASP A 6 -10.58 2.71 1.04
CA ASP A 6 -10.11 4.00 1.56
C ASP A 6 -8.66 4.30 1.13
N ALA A 7 -7.78 3.30 1.18
CA ALA A 7 -6.40 3.44 0.74
C ALA A 7 -6.27 3.79 -0.76
N ARG A 8 -7.18 3.28 -1.62
CA ARG A 8 -7.24 3.62 -3.06
C ARG A 8 -7.84 5.00 -3.32
N ASN A 9 -8.66 5.50 -2.41
CA ASN A 9 -9.26 6.83 -2.52
C ASN A 9 -8.27 7.96 -2.18
N VAL A 10 -7.07 7.62 -1.67
CA VAL A 10 -5.98 8.59 -1.57
C VAL A 10 -5.58 9.06 -2.97
N GLU A 11 -5.56 10.38 -3.17
CA GLU A 11 -5.21 10.98 -4.45
C GLU A 11 -3.86 10.47 -4.98
N GLY A 12 -3.85 10.06 -6.25
CA GLY A 12 -2.65 9.60 -6.94
C GLY A 12 -2.15 8.22 -6.49
N VAL A 13 -2.90 7.48 -5.66
CA VAL A 13 -2.52 6.13 -5.21
C VAL A 13 -3.12 5.04 -6.09
N GLU A 14 -2.30 4.04 -6.39
CA GLU A 14 -2.71 2.79 -7.03
C GLU A 14 -2.20 1.59 -6.20
N ILE A 15 -3.03 0.55 -6.05
CA ILE A 15 -2.70 -0.63 -5.23
C ILE A 15 -2.75 -1.90 -6.06
N PHE A 16 -1.57 -2.43 -6.36
CA PHE A 16 -1.41 -3.64 -7.15
C PHE A 16 -1.46 -4.92 -6.32
N HIS A 17 -2.05 -5.95 -6.90
CA HIS A 17 -2.01 -7.31 -6.35
C HIS A 17 -0.63 -7.94 -6.63
N ALA A 18 -0.01 -8.53 -5.60
CA ALA A 18 1.09 -9.47 -5.76
C ALA A 18 0.62 -10.85 -5.24
N GLY A 19 1.21 -11.37 -4.16
CA GLY A 19 0.80 -12.63 -3.52
C GLY A 19 -0.50 -12.50 -2.74
N THR A 20 -1.64 -12.38 -3.43
CA THR A 20 -2.97 -12.32 -2.81
C THR A 20 -3.92 -13.32 -3.43
N LYS A 21 -4.86 -13.82 -2.64
CA LYS A 21 -5.98 -14.66 -3.12
C LYS A 21 -7.26 -14.32 -2.37
N ARG A 22 -8.41 -14.68 -2.93
CA ARG A 22 -9.66 -14.76 -2.18
C ARG A 22 -9.78 -16.15 -1.54
N ASP A 23 -10.23 -16.22 -0.30
CA ASP A 23 -10.59 -17.49 0.34
C ASP A 23 -12.01 -17.93 -0.03
N SER A 24 -12.49 -19.02 0.60
CA SER A 24 -13.84 -19.56 0.41
C SER A 24 -14.95 -18.56 0.74
N ASP A 25 -14.68 -17.62 1.65
CA ASP A 25 -15.62 -16.59 2.09
C ASP A 25 -15.52 -15.33 1.20
N GLY A 26 -14.71 -15.39 0.13
CA GLY A 26 -14.45 -14.27 -0.76
C GLY A 26 -13.52 -13.19 -0.19
N LEU A 27 -13.00 -13.40 1.03
CA LEU A 27 -12.14 -12.44 1.72
C LEU A 27 -10.73 -12.46 1.18
N LEU A 28 -10.13 -11.28 1.09
CA LEU A 28 -8.82 -11.10 0.51
C LEU A 28 -7.71 -11.43 1.54
N ARG A 29 -6.89 -12.43 1.20
CA ARG A 29 -5.82 -12.99 2.04
C ARG A 29 -4.44 -12.84 1.40
N ALA A 30 -3.41 -12.86 2.24
CA ALA A 30 -2.03 -13.02 1.81
C ALA A 30 -1.80 -14.46 1.32
N ALA A 31 -1.06 -14.61 0.21
CA ALA A 31 -0.78 -15.88 -0.45
C ALA A 31 0.67 -15.95 -0.98
N GLY A 32 1.58 -15.16 -0.42
CA GLY A 32 2.99 -15.13 -0.80
C GLY A 32 3.79 -14.17 0.08
N GLY A 33 5.10 -14.12 -0.12
CA GLY A 33 5.99 -13.26 0.68
C GLY A 33 5.75 -11.76 0.46
N ARG A 34 5.63 -11.32 -0.80
CA ARG A 34 5.20 -9.96 -1.17
C ARG A 34 3.73 -9.99 -1.57
N VAL A 35 2.90 -9.19 -0.91
CA VAL A 35 1.44 -9.32 -0.97
C VAL A 35 0.79 -8.17 -1.75
N ARG A 36 1.27 -6.93 -1.57
CA ARG A 36 0.75 -5.72 -2.21
C ARG A 36 1.90 -4.80 -2.59
N ASN A 37 1.69 -3.99 -3.63
CA ASN A 37 2.47 -2.79 -3.88
C ASN A 37 1.53 -1.58 -3.77
N VAL A 38 1.88 -0.62 -2.92
CA VAL A 38 1.20 0.69 -2.85
C VAL A 38 2.09 1.69 -3.56
N THR A 39 1.60 2.23 -4.66
CA THR A 39 2.31 3.20 -5.49
C THR A 39 1.55 4.51 -5.43
N ALA A 40 2.27 5.63 -5.39
CA ALA A 40 1.66 6.95 -5.44
C ALA A 40 2.40 7.85 -6.43
N ALA A 41 1.65 8.74 -7.06
CA ALA A 41 2.17 9.85 -7.86
C ALA A 41 1.85 11.19 -7.18
N GLY A 42 2.71 12.17 -7.40
CA GLY A 42 2.57 13.55 -6.94
C GLY A 42 3.56 14.45 -7.68
N ASP A 43 3.37 15.77 -7.56
CA ASP A 43 4.20 16.76 -8.27
C ASP A 43 5.66 16.74 -7.80
N THR A 44 5.88 16.34 -6.55
CA THR A 44 7.21 16.11 -5.99
C THR A 44 7.35 14.69 -5.46
N LEU A 45 8.60 14.21 -5.33
CA LEU A 45 8.88 12.95 -4.65
C LEU A 45 8.35 12.95 -3.20
N LYS A 46 8.39 14.10 -2.53
CA LYS A 46 7.87 14.24 -1.15
C LYS A 46 6.38 13.97 -1.10
N ASP A 47 5.62 14.50 -2.05
CA ASP A 47 4.17 14.29 -2.14
C ASP A 47 3.84 12.83 -2.45
N ALA A 48 4.54 12.23 -3.41
CA ALA A 48 4.38 10.81 -3.73
C ALA A 48 4.65 9.91 -2.52
N VAL A 49 5.76 10.13 -1.79
CA VAL A 49 6.09 9.35 -0.59
C VAL A 49 5.05 9.54 0.52
N ALA A 50 4.60 10.79 0.75
CA ALA A 50 3.58 11.08 1.75
C ALA A 50 2.25 10.39 1.42
N ARG A 51 1.78 10.46 0.17
CA ARG A 51 0.55 9.82 -0.31
C ARG A 51 0.62 8.30 -0.19
N ALA A 52 1.74 7.69 -0.59
CA ALA A 52 1.94 6.24 -0.47
C ALA A 52 1.82 5.78 0.99
N TYR A 53 2.46 6.49 1.93
CA TYR A 53 2.38 6.12 3.35
C TYR A 53 1.04 6.45 4.00
N MET A 54 0.34 7.50 3.56
CA MET A 54 -1.03 7.77 3.97
C MET A 54 -1.94 6.60 3.59
N ALA A 55 -1.86 6.10 2.36
CA ALA A 55 -2.60 4.92 1.93
C ALA A 55 -2.22 3.66 2.70
N VAL A 56 -0.92 3.40 2.93
CA VAL A 56 -0.46 2.28 3.75
C VAL A 56 -1.06 2.31 5.16
N ASN A 57 -1.19 3.50 5.77
CA ASN A 57 -1.74 3.64 7.12
C ASN A 57 -3.24 3.34 7.21
N LEU A 58 -3.97 3.41 6.09
CA LEU A 58 -5.39 3.06 6.03
C LEU A 58 -5.62 1.54 5.90
N ILE A 59 -4.58 0.77 5.54
CA ILE A 59 -4.69 -0.68 5.39
C ILE A 59 -4.63 -1.35 6.76
N ASP A 60 -5.77 -1.86 7.21
CA ASP A 60 -5.85 -2.72 8.39
C ASP A 60 -5.39 -4.14 8.04
N TRP A 61 -4.15 -4.43 8.43
CA TRP A 61 -3.53 -5.73 8.30
C TRP A 61 -2.45 -5.95 9.38
N PRO A 62 -2.80 -6.55 10.53
CA PRO A 62 -1.87 -6.71 11.67
C PRO A 62 -0.60 -7.51 11.35
N GLY A 63 -0.67 -8.47 10.43
CA GLY A 63 0.49 -9.25 9.97
C GLY A 63 1.22 -8.63 8.77
N GLY A 64 0.81 -7.44 8.33
CA GLY A 64 1.44 -6.72 7.23
C GLY A 64 2.68 -5.96 7.69
N PHE A 65 3.71 -5.95 6.85
CA PHE A 65 4.93 -5.19 7.09
C PHE A 65 5.34 -4.43 5.83
N CYS A 66 5.84 -3.20 6.02
CA CYS A 66 6.52 -2.44 4.99
C CYS A 66 7.62 -1.58 5.63
N ARG A 67 8.62 -1.23 4.81
CA ARG A 67 9.61 -0.21 5.19
C ARG A 67 8.96 1.17 5.24
N ARG A 68 9.55 2.08 6.02
CA ARG A 68 9.10 3.48 6.18
C ARG A 68 10.05 4.52 5.59
N ASP A 69 11.10 4.08 4.92
CA ASP A 69 12.18 4.92 4.40
C ASP A 69 12.29 4.87 2.87
N ILE A 70 11.34 4.28 2.14
CA ILE A 70 11.36 4.32 0.67
C ILE A 70 11.43 5.78 0.17
N GLY A 71 12.47 6.10 -0.61
CA GLY A 71 12.73 7.44 -1.14
C GLY A 71 13.65 8.33 -0.29
N TRP A 72 14.04 7.93 0.93
CA TRP A 72 14.72 8.82 1.89
C TRP A 72 16.00 9.50 1.37
N ARG A 73 16.81 8.78 0.59
CA ARG A 73 18.08 9.30 0.03
C ARG A 73 17.90 10.36 -1.06
N ALA A 74 16.72 10.43 -1.68
CA ALA A 74 16.41 11.44 -2.69
C ALA A 74 15.59 12.61 -2.11
N LEU A 75 15.21 12.52 -0.83
CA LEU A 75 14.55 13.59 -0.07
C LEU A 75 15.53 14.36 0.84
N SER A 76 16.78 13.89 0.93
CA SER A 76 17.87 14.50 1.71
C SER A 76 18.58 15.61 0.94
#